data_AF-A0A955PQ33-F1
#
_entry.id   AF-A0A955PQ33-F1
#
_cell.length_a   1.000
_cell.length_b   1.000
_cell.length_c   1.000
_cell.angle_alpha   90.00
_cell.angle_beta   90.00
_cell.angle_gamma   90.00
#
_symmetry.space_group_name_H-M   'P 1'
#
loop_
_entity.id
_entity.type
_entity.pdbx_description
1 polymer ?
#
loop_
_entity_poly.entity_id
_entity_poly.type
_entity_poly.pdbx_seq_one_letter_code
_entity_poly.pdbx_strand_id
1 'polypeptide(L)'
;MNSSENEWTPRPIGWWQPVLFAALAGGMAWGIRGQYGHETGAMIAGLLVSLVLVFLLSPRTNSLAMVRAVAWGTVAMGVGGTMTYGQTLGLTQNAEVIGNWSALRWGLLGCAIKGGIWIGFGGVFLGMGLSGVKYRAKDLWVLMLALVGAYYIGHALLNRPFDPANRELPSLYFSEAWHWTPEKEGMNPRRESWGGLLFALATLTAYVGWQRKDRLALNMALWGVLGGALGFPGGQTLQAYHAWNPEVFSQGIWTELDRYMNWWNNMETTFGTIMGATLGLGLWL
;
A
#
# COMPACT_ATOMS: atom_id res chain seq x y z
N MET A 1 22.64 21.19 -48.79
CA MET A 1 22.16 19.98 -48.08
C MET A 1 21.33 20.46 -46.90
N ASN A 2 20.01 20.45 -47.05
CA ASN A 2 19.10 20.74 -45.93
C ASN A 2 19.06 19.50 -45.03
N SER A 3 19.76 19.56 -43.91
CA SER A 3 19.53 18.63 -42.81
C SER A 3 18.17 18.97 -42.20
N SER A 4 17.11 18.33 -42.69
CA SER A 4 15.86 18.23 -41.95
C SER A 4 16.17 17.44 -40.69
N GLU A 5 16.49 18.14 -39.60
CA GLU A 5 16.44 17.59 -38.26
C GLU A 5 15.02 17.06 -38.09
N ASN A 6 14.90 15.72 -38.10
CA ASN A 6 13.71 15.06 -37.60
C ASN A 6 13.64 15.41 -36.12
N GLU A 7 12.99 16.52 -35.79
CA GLU A 7 12.52 16.80 -34.44
C GLU A 7 11.62 15.62 -34.07
N TRP A 8 12.19 14.66 -33.35
CA TRP A 8 11.45 13.56 -32.75
C TRP A 8 10.55 14.18 -31.69
N THR A 9 9.35 14.60 -32.12
CA THR A 9 8.30 15.06 -31.23
C THR A 9 7.79 13.84 -30.49
N PRO A 10 8.05 13.71 -29.18
CA PRO A 10 7.57 12.56 -28.44
C PRO A 10 6.05 12.56 -28.54
N ARG A 11 5.46 11.42 -28.91
CA ARG A 11 4.02 11.28 -28.86
C ARG A 11 3.54 11.54 -27.43
N PRO A 12 2.46 12.32 -27.24
CA PRO A 12 1.92 12.56 -25.91
C PRO A 12 1.54 11.23 -25.27
N ILE A 13 1.96 11.02 -24.03
CA ILE A 13 1.68 9.80 -23.29
C ILE A 13 0.22 9.84 -22.83
N GLY A 14 -0.58 8.92 -23.33
CA GLY A 14 -1.99 8.79 -22.94
C GLY A 14 -2.12 8.26 -21.52
N TRP A 15 -3.15 8.68 -20.79
CA TRP A 15 -3.42 8.27 -19.40
C TRP A 15 -3.44 6.74 -19.20
N TRP A 16 -3.83 5.99 -20.22
CA TRP A 16 -3.90 4.52 -20.16
C TRP A 16 -2.51 3.87 -20.03
N GLN A 17 -1.45 4.50 -20.54
CA GLN A 17 -0.09 3.94 -20.51
C GLN A 17 0.46 3.83 -19.08
N PRO A 18 0.53 4.91 -18.28
CA PRO A 18 0.99 4.81 -16.90
C PRO A 18 0.06 3.95 -16.06
N VAL A 19 -1.26 3.97 -16.30
CA VAL A 19 -2.21 3.09 -15.62
C VAL A 19 -1.89 1.63 -15.88
N LEU A 20 -1.81 1.21 -17.14
CA LEU A 20 -1.59 -0.19 -17.50
C LEU A 20 -0.21 -0.68 -17.06
N PHE A 21 0.85 0.05 -17.39
CA PHE A 21 2.21 -0.42 -17.10
C PHE A 21 2.52 -0.41 -15.61
N ALA A 22 2.04 0.58 -14.86
CA ALA A 22 2.19 0.57 -13.41
C ALA A 22 1.33 -0.51 -12.76
N ALA A 23 0.14 -0.82 -13.29
CA ALA A 23 -0.66 -1.95 -12.83
C ALA A 23 0.06 -3.28 -13.02
N LEU A 24 0.63 -3.53 -14.20
CA LEU A 24 1.41 -4.74 -14.47
C LEU A 24 2.64 -4.85 -13.56
N ALA A 25 3.39 -3.75 -13.41
CA ALA A 25 4.55 -3.71 -12.52
C ALA A 25 4.15 -3.92 -11.05
N GLY A 26 3.09 -3.25 -10.60
CA GLY A 26 2.57 -3.36 -9.24
C GLY A 26 2.08 -4.78 -8.94
N GLY A 27 1.29 -5.38 -9.84
CA GLY A 27 0.79 -6.74 -9.67
C GLY A 27 1.92 -7.77 -9.59
N MET A 28 2.87 -7.71 -10.54
CA MET A 28 4.04 -8.58 -10.51
C MET A 28 4.86 -8.41 -9.23
N ALA A 29 5.15 -7.16 -8.84
CA ALA A 29 6.00 -6.89 -7.70
C ALA A 29 5.37 -7.31 -6.37
N TRP A 30 4.07 -7.10 -6.22
CA TRP A 30 3.36 -7.49 -5.01
C TRP A 30 3.15 -9.02 -4.93
N GLY A 31 2.96 -9.69 -6.08
CA GLY A 31 2.98 -11.15 -6.15
C GLY A 31 4.34 -11.75 -5.77
N ILE A 32 5.44 -11.12 -6.18
CA ILE A 32 6.81 -11.50 -5.74
C ILE A 32 6.97 -11.26 -4.23
N ARG A 33 6.47 -10.13 -3.73
CA ARG A 33 6.54 -9.75 -2.32
C ARG A 33 5.95 -10.81 -1.39
N GLY A 34 4.93 -11.54 -1.80
CA GLY A 34 4.39 -12.69 -1.06
C GLY A 34 5.40 -13.77 -0.71
N GLN A 35 6.50 -13.88 -1.48
CA GLN A 35 7.56 -14.87 -1.27
C GLN A 35 8.65 -14.39 -0.31
N TYR A 36 8.90 -13.08 -0.25
CA TYR A 36 9.97 -12.49 0.59
C TYR A 36 9.42 -11.90 1.91
N GLY A 37 8.14 -11.53 1.93
CA GLY A 37 7.43 -11.00 3.09
C GLY A 37 7.86 -9.60 3.53
N HIS A 38 7.10 -9.07 4.50
CA HIS A 38 7.44 -7.90 5.33
C HIS A 38 7.85 -6.63 4.54
N GLU A 39 8.83 -5.87 5.06
CA GLU A 39 9.27 -4.58 4.54
C GLU A 39 10.08 -4.74 3.24
N THR A 40 11.05 -5.66 3.22
CA THR A 40 11.96 -5.86 2.07
C THR A 40 11.21 -6.27 0.81
N GLY A 41 10.22 -7.15 0.93
CA GLY A 41 9.38 -7.51 -0.22
C GLY A 41 8.58 -6.32 -0.74
N ALA A 42 8.09 -5.44 0.14
CA ALA A 42 7.33 -4.27 -0.26
C ALA A 42 8.18 -3.23 -1.01
N MET A 43 9.46 -3.15 -0.68
CA MET A 43 10.42 -2.30 -1.41
C MET A 43 10.52 -2.70 -2.89
N ILE A 44 10.36 -3.98 -3.26
CA ILE A 44 10.36 -4.43 -4.66
C ILE A 44 9.23 -3.76 -5.45
N ALA A 45 8.05 -3.63 -4.86
CA ALA A 45 6.94 -2.92 -5.48
C ALA A 45 7.18 -1.42 -5.62
N GLY A 46 7.75 -0.80 -4.57
CA GLY A 46 8.19 0.59 -4.67
C GLY A 46 9.19 0.80 -5.80
N LEU A 47 10.16 -0.11 -5.95
CA LEU A 47 11.17 -0.08 -7.01
C LEU A 47 10.55 -0.22 -8.40
N LEU A 48 9.81 -1.30 -8.67
CA LEU A 48 9.31 -1.60 -10.01
C LEU A 48 8.27 -0.59 -10.48
N VAL A 49 7.33 -0.19 -9.62
CA VAL A 49 6.33 0.83 -9.97
C VAL A 49 7.01 2.18 -10.21
N SER A 50 7.93 2.61 -9.34
CA SER A 50 8.62 3.89 -9.52
C SER A 50 9.47 3.91 -10.79
N LEU A 51 10.18 2.82 -11.11
CA LEU A 51 10.96 2.72 -12.35
C LEU A 51 10.05 2.90 -13.57
N VAL A 52 8.96 2.16 -13.66
CA VAL A 52 8.01 2.27 -14.78
C VAL A 52 7.49 3.70 -14.92
N LEU A 53 7.05 4.30 -13.82
CA LEU A 53 6.49 5.65 -13.83
C LEU A 53 7.51 6.73 -14.20
N VAL A 54 8.72 6.65 -13.65
CA VAL A 54 9.80 7.61 -13.93
C VAL A 54 10.26 7.50 -15.38
N PHE A 55 10.47 6.27 -15.89
CA PHE A 55 10.89 6.09 -17.29
C PHE A 55 9.82 6.52 -18.28
N LEU A 56 8.55 6.27 -17.95
CA LEU A 56 7.44 6.63 -18.82
C LEU A 56 7.19 8.13 -18.80
N LEU A 57 6.96 8.72 -17.62
CA LEU A 57 6.46 10.09 -17.49
C LEU A 57 7.56 11.15 -17.35
N SER A 58 8.81 10.74 -17.09
CA SER A 58 9.94 11.66 -16.87
C SER A 58 11.17 11.36 -17.75
N PRO A 59 11.03 11.08 -19.07
CA PRO A 59 12.11 10.56 -19.92
C PRO A 59 13.29 11.52 -20.14
N ARG A 60 13.09 12.83 -19.90
CA ARG A 60 14.13 13.86 -20.05
C ARG A 60 14.81 14.22 -18.72
N THR A 61 14.44 13.56 -17.64
CA THR A 61 15.00 13.83 -16.31
C THR A 61 16.41 13.25 -16.21
N ASN A 62 17.31 13.98 -15.56
CA ASN A 62 18.66 13.50 -15.28
C ASN A 62 18.63 12.13 -14.57
N SER A 63 19.48 11.20 -14.99
CA SER A 63 19.61 9.87 -14.39
C SER A 63 19.75 9.89 -12.87
N LEU A 64 20.48 10.87 -12.30
CA LEU A 64 20.61 11.01 -10.86
C LEU A 64 19.28 11.38 -10.19
N ALA A 65 18.46 12.22 -10.82
CA ALA A 65 17.15 12.58 -10.30
C ALA A 65 16.16 11.41 -10.43
N MET A 66 16.22 10.65 -11.53
CA MET A 66 15.44 9.42 -11.70
C MET A 66 15.78 8.39 -10.62
N VAL A 67 17.07 8.09 -10.41
CA VAL A 67 17.52 7.14 -9.39
C VAL A 67 17.10 7.59 -7.99
N ARG A 68 17.16 8.89 -7.69
CA ARG A 68 16.67 9.43 -6.42
C ARG A 68 15.17 9.20 -6.26
N ALA A 69 14.35 9.55 -7.25
CA ALA A 69 12.91 9.35 -7.17
C ALA A 69 12.54 7.87 -6.94
N VAL A 70 13.20 6.97 -7.68
CA VAL A 70 13.06 5.53 -7.49
C VAL A 70 13.47 5.09 -6.08
N ALA A 71 14.59 5.60 -5.56
CA ALA A 71 15.03 5.28 -4.20
C ALA A 71 14.03 5.76 -3.13
N TRP A 72 13.48 6.96 -3.29
CA TRP A 72 12.42 7.49 -2.42
C TRP A 72 11.18 6.58 -2.44
N GLY A 73 10.67 6.22 -3.62
CA GLY A 73 9.52 5.32 -3.75
C GLY A 73 9.79 3.90 -3.20
N THR A 74 11.00 3.38 -3.41
CA THR A 74 11.44 2.06 -2.92
C THR A 74 11.42 2.00 -1.40
N VAL A 75 12.10 2.94 -0.72
CA VAL A 75 12.21 2.95 0.75
C VAL A 75 10.84 3.18 1.40
N ALA A 76 10.05 4.09 0.84
CA ALA A 76 8.74 4.43 1.37
C ALA A 76 7.77 3.26 1.37
N MET A 77 7.80 2.44 0.31
CA MET A 77 6.95 1.26 0.21
C MET A 77 7.29 0.22 1.31
N GLY A 78 8.53 0.21 1.81
CA GLY A 78 8.94 -0.62 2.94
C GLY A 78 8.26 -0.22 4.26
N VAL A 79 7.95 1.06 4.47
CA VAL A 79 7.39 1.58 5.73
C VAL A 79 6.08 0.88 6.10
N GLY A 80 5.18 0.69 5.14
CA GLY A 80 3.90 0.04 5.41
C GLY A 80 4.00 -1.46 5.70
N GLY A 81 5.11 -2.11 5.34
CA GLY A 81 5.39 -3.52 5.65
C GLY A 81 5.51 -3.81 7.15
N THR A 82 5.65 -2.76 7.97
CA THR A 82 5.69 -2.85 9.44
C THR A 82 4.31 -3.05 10.08
N MET A 83 3.21 -2.85 9.33
CA MET A 83 1.86 -3.08 9.85
C MET A 83 1.51 -4.56 9.84
N THR A 84 0.98 -5.04 10.97
CA THR A 84 0.37 -6.35 11.05
C THR A 84 -0.93 -6.35 10.25
N TYR A 85 -1.02 -7.14 9.18
CA TYR A 85 -2.25 -7.28 8.39
C TYR A 85 -2.71 -8.73 8.26
N GLY A 86 -1.87 -9.73 8.51
CA GLY A 86 -2.27 -11.14 8.36
C GLY A 86 -3.50 -11.53 9.20
N GLN A 87 -3.57 -11.06 10.45
CA GLN A 87 -4.76 -11.25 11.28
C GLN A 87 -5.97 -10.43 10.82
N THR A 88 -5.76 -9.28 10.16
CA THR A 88 -6.83 -8.52 9.51
C THR A 88 -7.45 -9.31 8.36
N LEU A 89 -6.61 -9.98 7.55
CA LEU A 89 -7.10 -10.84 6.48
C LEU A 89 -7.84 -12.04 7.07
N GLY A 90 -7.35 -12.58 8.20
CA GLY A 90 -8.01 -13.64 8.94
C GLY A 90 -9.48 -13.35 9.27
N LEU A 91 -9.84 -12.10 9.59
CA LEU A 91 -11.24 -11.69 9.82
C LEU A 91 -12.17 -11.87 8.61
N THR A 92 -11.61 -12.07 7.42
CA THR A 92 -12.36 -12.20 6.17
C THR A 92 -12.34 -13.60 5.58
N GLN A 93 -11.46 -14.50 6.06
CA GLN A 93 -11.23 -15.79 5.40
C GLN A 93 -11.02 -16.99 6.35
N ASN A 94 -10.76 -16.76 7.64
CA ASN A 94 -10.56 -17.86 8.57
C ASN A 94 -11.87 -18.61 8.78
N ALA A 95 -11.80 -19.94 8.87
CA ALA A 95 -12.97 -20.81 8.97
C ALA A 95 -13.91 -20.40 10.12
N GLU A 96 -13.33 -19.95 11.24
CA GLU A 96 -14.05 -19.57 12.45
C GLU A 96 -14.93 -18.32 12.28
N VAL A 97 -14.71 -17.51 11.24
CA VAL A 97 -15.46 -16.27 10.98
C VAL A 97 -16.26 -16.31 9.67
N ILE A 98 -16.22 -17.43 8.92
CA ILE A 98 -17.07 -17.62 7.74
C ILE A 98 -18.55 -17.57 8.17
N GLY A 99 -19.36 -16.81 7.45
CA GLY A 99 -20.75 -16.52 7.81
C GLY A 99 -20.93 -15.27 8.70
N ASN A 100 -19.85 -14.75 9.30
CA ASN A 100 -19.90 -13.50 10.07
C ASN A 100 -19.64 -12.27 9.17
N TRP A 101 -20.72 -11.72 8.61
CA TRP A 101 -20.65 -10.54 7.73
C TRP A 101 -20.08 -9.29 8.39
N SER A 102 -20.22 -9.16 9.72
CA SER A 102 -19.67 -8.04 10.48
C SER A 102 -18.15 -8.14 10.56
N ALA A 103 -17.60 -9.33 10.79
CA ALA A 103 -16.16 -9.58 10.78
C ALA A 103 -15.57 -9.32 9.39
N LEU A 104 -16.25 -9.78 8.33
CA LEU A 104 -15.85 -9.53 6.94
C LEU A 104 -15.74 -8.02 6.65
N ARG A 105 -16.79 -7.24 6.93
CA ARG A 105 -16.79 -5.79 6.71
C ARG A 105 -15.70 -5.09 7.53
N TRP A 106 -15.51 -5.53 8.77
CA TRP A 106 -14.47 -4.97 9.66
C TRP A 106 -13.06 -5.27 9.15
N GLY A 107 -12.81 -6.49 8.70
CA GLY A 107 -11.54 -6.89 8.07
C GLY A 107 -11.26 -6.12 6.80
N LEU A 108 -12.25 -5.94 5.91
CA LEU A 108 -12.11 -5.15 4.69
C LEU A 108 -11.87 -3.66 4.98
N LEU A 109 -12.54 -3.09 5.99
CA LEU A 109 -12.27 -1.73 6.46
C LEU A 109 -10.84 -1.59 6.99
N GLY A 110 -10.38 -2.57 7.78
CA GLY A 110 -9.00 -2.64 8.25
C GLY A 110 -7.99 -2.70 7.10
N CYS A 111 -8.29 -3.48 6.05
CA CYS A 111 -7.48 -3.53 4.82
C CYS A 111 -7.45 -2.17 4.12
N ALA A 112 -8.60 -1.49 3.99
CA ALA A 112 -8.67 -0.17 3.36
C ALA A 112 -7.82 0.87 4.11
N ILE A 113 -7.93 0.92 5.44
CA ILE A 113 -7.17 1.86 6.28
C ILE A 113 -5.67 1.56 6.20
N LYS A 114 -5.26 0.30 6.44
CA LYS A 114 -3.85 -0.10 6.41
C LYS A 114 -3.26 0.08 5.01
N GLY A 115 -3.99 -0.31 3.97
CA GLY A 115 -3.61 -0.13 2.58
C GLY A 115 -3.42 1.34 2.23
N GLY A 116 -4.39 2.18 2.58
CA GLY A 116 -4.31 3.63 2.34
C GLY A 116 -3.11 4.28 3.03
N ILE A 117 -2.85 3.96 4.30
CA ILE A 117 -1.67 4.46 5.01
C ILE A 117 -0.39 3.99 4.32
N TRP A 118 -0.31 2.71 3.97
CA TRP A 118 0.86 2.11 3.33
C TRP A 118 1.21 2.82 2.04
N ILE A 119 0.27 2.86 1.10
CA ILE A 119 0.52 3.39 -0.23
C ILE A 119 0.57 4.93 -0.19
N GLY A 120 -0.07 5.57 0.79
CA GLY A 120 0.10 7.01 1.05
C GLY A 120 1.55 7.40 1.30
N PHE A 121 2.31 6.61 2.08
CA PHE A 121 3.76 6.80 2.22
C PHE A 121 4.50 6.63 0.89
N GLY A 122 4.19 5.56 0.16
CA GLY A 122 4.76 5.31 -1.18
C GLY A 122 4.56 6.50 -2.13
N GLY A 123 3.33 7.01 -2.20
CA GLY A 123 2.95 8.13 -3.03
C GLY A 123 3.64 9.44 -2.63
N VAL A 124 3.58 9.83 -1.36
CA VAL A 124 4.18 11.10 -0.93
C VAL A 124 5.69 11.14 -1.14
N PHE A 125 6.42 10.05 -0.84
CA PHE A 125 7.86 9.97 -1.07
C PHE A 125 8.20 9.98 -2.56
N LEU A 126 7.45 9.24 -3.39
CA LEU A 126 7.65 9.27 -4.84
C LEU A 126 7.44 10.69 -5.39
N GLY A 127 6.39 11.37 -4.95
CA GLY A 127 6.12 12.77 -5.32
C GLY A 127 7.22 13.73 -4.84
N MET A 128 7.73 13.57 -3.61
CA MET A 128 8.89 14.33 -3.10
C MET A 128 10.13 14.12 -3.97
N GLY A 129 10.33 12.89 -4.46
CA GLY A 129 11.44 12.55 -5.37
C GLY A 129 11.32 13.18 -6.76
N LEU A 130 10.10 13.40 -7.24
CA LEU A 130 9.80 13.90 -8.58
C LEU A 130 9.54 15.41 -8.65
N SER A 131 9.16 16.05 -7.55
CA SER A 131 8.64 17.43 -7.55
C SER A 131 9.67 18.52 -7.82
N GLY A 132 10.96 18.18 -7.75
CA GLY A 132 12.06 19.15 -7.85
C GLY A 132 12.20 20.07 -6.62
N VAL A 133 11.34 19.93 -5.60
CA VAL A 133 11.43 20.69 -4.36
C VAL A 133 12.67 20.26 -3.56
N LYS A 134 13.50 21.23 -3.16
CA LYS A 134 14.74 20.95 -2.43
C LYS A 134 14.51 20.76 -0.93
N TYR A 135 14.47 19.52 -0.47
CA TYR A 135 14.44 19.19 0.96
C TYR A 135 15.85 19.25 1.56
N ARG A 136 16.11 20.21 2.46
CA ARG A 136 17.43 20.33 3.10
C ARG A 136 17.59 19.24 4.15
N ALA A 137 18.82 18.74 4.33
CA ALA A 137 19.12 17.70 5.32
C ALA A 137 18.60 18.07 6.72
N LYS A 138 18.82 19.31 7.17
CA LYS A 138 18.30 19.81 8.45
C LYS A 138 16.77 19.73 8.55
N ASP A 139 16.07 20.05 7.46
CA ASP A 139 14.61 20.06 7.43
C ASP A 139 14.09 18.60 7.49
N LEU A 140 14.79 17.67 6.82
CA LEU A 140 14.49 16.24 6.86
C LEU A 140 14.78 15.61 8.23
N TRP A 141 15.84 16.02 8.92
CA TRP A 141 16.13 15.55 10.29
C TRP A 141 15.03 15.96 11.27
N VAL A 142 14.63 17.24 11.23
CA VAL A 142 13.53 17.74 12.06
C VAL A 142 12.22 17.04 11.71
N LEU A 143 11.95 16.87 10.42
CA LEU A 143 10.78 16.13 9.96
C LEU A 143 10.79 14.71 10.50
N MET A 144 11.89 13.98 10.42
CA MET A 144 11.98 12.60 10.92
C MET A 144 11.67 12.53 12.42
N LEU A 145 12.19 13.45 13.23
CA LEU A 145 11.85 13.53 14.65
C LEU A 145 10.36 13.82 14.88
N ALA A 146 9.77 14.72 14.08
CA ALA A 146 8.34 15.00 14.12
C ALA A 146 7.49 13.78 13.73
N LEU A 147 7.90 13.02 12.70
CA LEU A 147 7.22 11.78 12.29
C LEU A 147 7.27 10.71 13.38
N VAL A 148 8.41 10.55 14.05
CA VAL A 148 8.56 9.63 15.18
C VAL A 148 7.69 10.07 16.36
N GLY A 149 7.68 11.36 16.69
CA GLY A 149 6.80 11.90 17.73
C GLY A 149 5.32 11.68 17.40
N ALA A 150 4.90 12.00 16.18
CA ALA A 150 3.55 11.77 15.68
C ALA A 150 3.17 10.29 15.72
N TYR A 151 4.10 9.40 15.37
CA TYR A 151 3.90 7.95 15.48
C TYR A 151 3.58 7.53 16.91
N TYR A 152 4.37 7.97 17.90
CA TYR A 152 4.11 7.61 19.29
C TYR A 152 2.78 8.18 19.80
N ILE A 153 2.41 9.39 19.38
CA ILE A 153 1.12 10.00 19.70
C ILE A 153 -0.02 9.16 19.10
N GLY A 154 0.01 8.88 17.80
CA GLY A 154 -1.02 8.08 17.13
C GLY A 154 -1.13 6.66 17.69
N HIS A 155 0.02 6.03 17.99
CA HIS A 155 0.05 4.72 18.62
C HIS A 155 -0.56 4.76 20.03
N ALA A 156 -0.28 5.79 20.82
CA ALA A 156 -0.85 5.94 22.16
C ALA A 156 -2.36 6.19 22.13
N LEU A 157 -2.86 6.91 21.13
CA LEU A 157 -4.28 7.25 21.00
C LEU A 157 -5.13 6.14 20.39
N LEU A 158 -4.60 5.39 19.41
CA LEU A 158 -5.39 4.47 18.58
C LEU A 158 -4.98 3.01 18.71
N ASN A 159 -3.76 2.71 19.14
CA ASN A 159 -3.25 1.34 19.25
C ASN A 159 -2.95 0.92 20.70
N ARG A 160 -3.39 1.70 21.69
CA ARG A 160 -3.39 1.35 23.11
C ARG A 160 -4.81 1.45 23.70
N PRO A 161 -5.11 0.73 24.79
CA PRO A 161 -4.26 -0.25 25.48
C PRO A 161 -4.05 -1.52 24.64
N PHE A 162 -2.97 -2.25 24.93
CA PHE A 162 -2.73 -3.56 24.33
C PHE A 162 -2.15 -4.47 25.41
N ASP A 163 -3.05 -5.19 26.07
CA ASP A 163 -2.74 -6.14 27.13
C ASP A 163 -3.54 -7.44 26.92
N PRO A 164 -3.02 -8.35 26.07
CA PRO A 164 -3.67 -9.63 25.81
C PRO A 164 -3.84 -10.52 27.05
N ALA A 165 -3.02 -10.34 28.10
CA ALA A 165 -3.12 -11.15 29.32
C ALA A 165 -4.43 -10.86 30.07
N ASN A 166 -4.88 -9.60 30.03
CA ASN A 166 -6.15 -9.15 30.62
C ASN A 166 -7.29 -9.05 29.59
N ARG A 167 -7.09 -9.55 28.36
CA ARG A 167 -8.02 -9.44 27.22
C ARG A 167 -8.37 -7.99 26.84
N GLU A 168 -7.46 -7.07 27.09
CA GLU A 168 -7.63 -5.67 26.73
C GLU A 168 -6.96 -5.39 25.37
N LEU A 169 -7.78 -5.01 24.39
CA LEU A 169 -7.34 -4.62 23.06
C LEU A 169 -7.70 -3.16 22.79
N PRO A 170 -7.03 -2.51 21.80
CA PRO A 170 -7.41 -1.17 21.38
C PRO A 170 -8.88 -1.12 20.97
N SER A 171 -9.53 0.02 21.19
CA SER A 171 -10.94 0.21 20.81
C SER A 171 -11.16 0.06 19.31
N LEU A 172 -10.21 0.52 18.51
CA LEU A 172 -10.17 0.36 17.06
C LEU A 172 -9.07 -0.66 16.70
N TYR A 173 -9.45 -1.94 16.73
CA TYR A 173 -8.54 -3.05 16.50
C TYR A 173 -8.98 -3.88 15.28
N PHE A 174 -8.12 -3.96 14.27
CA PHE A 174 -8.43 -4.60 12.99
C PHE A 174 -7.81 -5.99 12.86
N SER A 175 -7.47 -6.64 13.97
CA SER A 175 -6.88 -7.97 14.00
C SER A 175 -7.75 -8.93 14.82
N GLU A 176 -7.31 -10.16 14.95
CA GLU A 176 -8.04 -11.24 15.62
C GLU A 176 -8.30 -10.89 17.09
N ALA A 177 -9.57 -10.91 17.50
CA ALA A 177 -10.02 -10.50 18.82
C ALA A 177 -11.09 -11.46 19.34
N TRP A 178 -11.15 -11.61 20.68
CA TRP A 178 -12.06 -12.55 21.35
C TRP A 178 -13.54 -12.34 21.02
N HIS A 179 -13.97 -11.13 20.66
CA HIS A 179 -15.38 -10.91 20.30
C HIS A 179 -15.76 -11.52 18.95
N TRP A 180 -14.79 -11.76 18.06
CA TRP A 180 -15.03 -12.46 16.78
C TRP A 180 -15.02 -13.98 16.96
N THR A 181 -14.13 -14.49 17.82
CA THR A 181 -13.94 -15.92 18.07
C THR A 181 -13.82 -16.21 19.58
N PRO A 182 -14.94 -16.15 20.34
CA PRO A 182 -14.90 -16.25 21.81
C PRO A 182 -14.38 -17.58 22.33
N GLU A 183 -14.60 -18.65 21.56
CA GLU A 183 -14.28 -20.04 21.92
C GLU A 183 -12.85 -20.45 21.54
N LYS A 184 -12.09 -19.57 20.86
CA LYS A 184 -10.75 -19.90 20.38
C LYS A 184 -9.74 -19.88 21.52
N GLU A 185 -9.36 -21.07 21.97
CA GLU A 185 -8.25 -21.25 22.91
C GLU A 185 -6.90 -20.88 22.27
N GLY A 186 -5.99 -20.33 23.08
CA GLY A 186 -4.64 -19.97 22.61
C GLY A 186 -4.56 -18.78 21.64
N MET A 187 -5.60 -17.93 21.58
CA MET A 187 -5.58 -16.70 20.76
C MET A 187 -4.35 -15.85 21.10
N ASN A 188 -3.63 -15.42 20.06
CA ASN A 188 -2.44 -14.57 20.18
C ASN A 188 -2.63 -13.29 19.36
N PRO A 189 -3.41 -12.31 19.85
CA PRO A 189 -3.61 -11.04 19.15
C PRO A 189 -2.26 -10.36 18.91
N ARG A 190 -2.05 -9.79 17.73
CA ARG A 190 -0.81 -9.07 17.40
C ARG A 190 -0.96 -7.59 17.69
N ARG A 191 0.12 -6.96 18.15
CA ARG A 191 0.13 -5.50 18.31
C ARG A 191 -0.02 -4.84 16.93
N GLU A 192 -0.86 -3.81 16.87
CA GLU A 192 -1.06 -3.02 15.66
C GLU A 192 -0.32 -1.67 15.77
N SER A 193 0.10 -1.13 14.65
CA SER A 193 0.83 0.14 14.55
C SER A 193 0.22 1.13 13.57
N TRP A 194 -0.98 0.82 13.03
CA TRP A 194 -1.61 1.60 11.96
C TRP A 194 -1.93 3.03 12.39
N GLY A 195 -2.31 3.24 13.65
CA GLY A 195 -2.66 4.57 14.17
C GLY A 195 -1.43 5.47 14.31
N GLY A 196 -0.30 4.90 14.73
CA GLY A 196 0.98 5.60 14.73
C GLY A 196 1.40 6.01 13.31
N LEU A 197 1.33 5.07 12.36
CA LEU A 197 1.68 5.35 10.96
C LEU A 197 0.71 6.33 10.29
N LEU A 198 -0.57 6.32 10.66
CA LEU A 198 -1.56 7.30 10.21
C LEU A 198 -1.16 8.72 10.62
N PHE A 199 -0.79 8.92 11.88
CA PHE A 199 -0.37 10.22 12.39
C PHE A 199 0.95 10.69 11.76
N ALA A 200 1.90 9.77 11.57
CA ALA A 200 3.12 10.05 10.84
C ALA A 200 2.83 10.46 9.38
N LEU A 201 1.98 9.72 8.67
CA LEU A 201 1.58 10.07 7.30
C LEU A 201 0.88 11.43 7.26
N ALA A 202 -0.09 11.69 8.14
CA ALA A 202 -0.79 12.96 8.22
C ALA A 202 0.17 14.14 8.46
N THR A 203 1.15 13.96 9.36
CA THR A 203 2.20 14.96 9.63
C THR A 203 3.06 15.20 8.40
N LEU A 204 3.46 14.14 7.71
CA LEU A 204 4.24 14.24 6.47
C LEU A 204 3.46 14.96 5.36
N THR A 205 2.21 14.56 5.13
CA THR A 205 1.32 15.16 4.14
C THR A 205 1.07 16.64 4.45
N ALA A 206 0.84 16.99 5.71
CA ALA A 206 0.72 18.38 6.16
C ALA A 206 2.01 19.18 5.93
N TYR A 207 3.16 18.60 6.24
CA TYR A 207 4.46 19.24 6.02
C TYR A 207 4.73 19.51 4.53
N VAL A 208 4.53 18.52 3.66
CA VAL A 208 4.75 18.72 2.21
C VAL A 208 3.74 19.71 1.61
N GLY A 209 2.48 19.66 2.05
CA GLY A 209 1.41 20.52 1.55
C GLY A 209 1.50 21.97 2.03
N TRP A 210 1.69 22.20 3.32
CA TRP A 210 1.63 23.54 3.91
C TRP A 210 3.00 24.21 3.99
N GLN A 211 4.01 23.50 4.50
CA GLN A 211 5.33 24.07 4.72
C GLN A 211 6.15 24.11 3.43
N ARG A 212 6.10 23.05 2.63
CA ARG A 212 6.88 22.94 1.39
C ARG A 212 6.11 23.39 0.15
N LYS A 213 4.78 23.44 0.23
CA LYS A 213 3.88 23.72 -0.90
C LYS A 213 4.16 22.81 -2.10
N ASP A 214 4.60 21.59 -1.81
CA ASP A 214 4.91 20.56 -2.78
C ASP A 214 3.60 19.87 -3.20
N ARG A 215 2.98 20.42 -4.25
CA ARG A 215 1.68 19.94 -4.76
C ARG A 215 1.79 18.52 -5.30
N LEU A 216 2.91 18.15 -5.92
CA LEU A 216 3.08 16.81 -6.46
C LEU A 216 3.16 15.78 -5.33
N ALA A 217 3.97 16.03 -4.30
CA ALA A 217 4.03 15.17 -3.13
C ALA A 217 2.66 15.05 -2.43
N LEU A 218 1.94 16.16 -2.27
CA LEU A 218 0.60 16.16 -1.70
C LEU A 218 -0.40 15.34 -2.53
N ASN A 219 -0.47 15.57 -3.84
CA ASN A 219 -1.38 14.85 -4.73
C ASN A 219 -1.06 13.36 -4.74
N MET A 220 0.22 13.01 -4.83
CA MET A 220 0.65 11.62 -4.80
C MET A 220 0.38 10.95 -3.45
N ALA A 221 0.42 11.68 -2.33
CA ALA A 221 -0.02 11.16 -1.04
C ALA A 221 -1.50 10.74 -1.10
N LEU A 222 -2.37 11.61 -1.64
CA LEU A 222 -3.81 11.36 -1.73
C LEU A 222 -4.13 10.23 -2.71
N TRP A 223 -3.50 10.21 -3.88
CA TRP A 223 -3.61 9.12 -4.84
C TRP A 223 -3.07 7.81 -4.28
N GLY A 224 -2.01 7.86 -3.48
CA GLY A 224 -1.48 6.71 -2.75
C GLY A 224 -2.50 6.18 -1.74
N VAL A 225 -3.07 7.05 -0.91
CA VAL A 225 -4.14 6.66 0.03
C VAL A 225 -5.32 6.02 -0.70
N LEU A 226 -5.76 6.61 -1.82
CA LEU A 226 -6.85 6.06 -2.62
C LEU A 226 -6.48 4.68 -3.21
N GLY A 227 -5.30 4.55 -3.81
CA GLY A 227 -4.85 3.30 -4.43
C GLY A 227 -4.68 2.18 -3.42
N GLY A 228 -4.19 2.50 -2.22
CA GLY A 228 -4.11 1.57 -1.11
C GLY A 228 -5.48 1.17 -0.55
N ALA A 229 -6.35 2.15 -0.35
CA ALA A 229 -7.68 1.95 0.23
C ALA A 229 -8.64 1.21 -0.72
N LEU A 230 -8.44 1.30 -2.03
CA LEU A 230 -9.16 0.50 -3.02
C LEU A 230 -8.48 -0.85 -3.26
N GLY A 231 -7.15 -0.85 -3.41
CA GLY A 231 -6.42 -2.01 -3.86
C GLY A 231 -6.39 -3.14 -2.83
N PHE A 232 -6.12 -2.83 -1.56
CA PHE A 232 -5.99 -3.87 -0.55
C PHE A 232 -7.31 -4.63 -0.31
N PRO A 233 -8.45 -3.96 0.00
CA PRO A 233 -9.73 -4.67 0.10
C PRO A 233 -10.19 -5.25 -1.25
N GLY A 234 -9.83 -4.64 -2.38
CA GLY A 234 -10.11 -5.19 -3.71
C GLY A 234 -9.49 -6.57 -3.92
N GLY A 235 -8.20 -6.71 -3.59
CA GLY A 235 -7.54 -8.01 -3.58
C GLY A 235 -8.14 -8.95 -2.52
N GLN A 236 -8.39 -8.45 -1.31
CA GLN A 236 -8.87 -9.28 -0.21
C GLN A 236 -10.26 -9.84 -0.48
N THR A 237 -11.11 -9.12 -1.21
CA THR A 237 -12.44 -9.60 -1.58
C THR A 237 -12.37 -10.85 -2.44
N LEU A 238 -11.37 -11.00 -3.32
CA LEU A 238 -11.20 -12.21 -4.13
C LEU A 238 -10.81 -13.42 -3.25
N GLN A 239 -9.86 -13.22 -2.35
CA GLN A 239 -9.43 -14.26 -1.42
C GLN A 239 -10.53 -14.64 -0.42
N ALA A 240 -11.26 -13.66 0.10
CA ALA A 240 -12.43 -13.90 0.95
C ALA A 240 -13.54 -14.63 0.18
N TYR A 241 -13.83 -14.25 -1.07
CA TYR A 241 -14.82 -14.93 -1.89
C TYR A 241 -14.50 -16.41 -2.07
N HIS A 242 -13.23 -16.74 -2.32
CA HIS A 242 -12.77 -18.13 -2.35
C HIS A 242 -13.04 -18.87 -1.03
N ALA A 243 -12.69 -18.28 0.11
CA ALA A 243 -12.91 -18.91 1.42
C ALA A 243 -14.40 -19.09 1.78
N TRP A 244 -15.27 -18.18 1.32
CA TRP A 244 -16.70 -18.17 1.66
C TRP A 244 -17.58 -19.04 0.76
N ASN A 245 -17.09 -19.41 -0.44
CA ASN A 245 -17.90 -20.12 -1.45
C ASN A 245 -17.13 -21.34 -2.01
N PRO A 246 -16.67 -22.28 -1.16
CA PRO A 246 -15.85 -23.41 -1.60
C PRO A 246 -16.53 -24.29 -2.66
N GLU A 247 -17.86 -24.36 -2.66
CA GLU A 247 -18.65 -25.09 -3.64
C GLU A 247 -18.43 -24.58 -5.07
N VAL A 248 -18.22 -23.28 -5.27
CA VAL A 248 -17.95 -22.68 -6.60
C VAL A 248 -16.63 -23.20 -7.16
N PHE A 249 -15.63 -23.38 -6.30
CA PHE A 249 -14.28 -23.80 -6.70
C PHE A 249 -14.14 -25.32 -6.84
N SER A 250 -15.13 -26.06 -6.37
CA SER A 250 -15.23 -27.52 -6.57
C SER A 250 -15.85 -27.93 -7.92
N GLN A 251 -16.28 -26.97 -8.74
CA GLN A 251 -17.06 -27.22 -9.97
C GLN A 251 -16.39 -26.68 -11.24
N GLY A 252 -16.61 -27.38 -12.36
CA GLY A 252 -16.27 -26.91 -13.71
C GLY A 252 -14.77 -26.66 -13.91
N ILE A 253 -14.42 -25.51 -14.51
CA ILE A 253 -13.03 -25.14 -14.78
C ILE A 253 -12.23 -24.86 -13.51
N TRP A 254 -12.92 -24.45 -12.43
CA TRP A 254 -12.26 -24.09 -11.17
C TRP A 254 -11.63 -25.29 -10.48
N THR A 255 -12.18 -26.49 -10.64
CA THR A 255 -11.61 -27.73 -10.08
C THR A 255 -10.17 -27.97 -10.53
N GLU A 256 -9.82 -27.55 -11.75
CA GLU A 256 -8.46 -27.67 -12.28
C GLU A 256 -7.60 -26.44 -11.99
N LEU A 257 -8.16 -25.23 -12.08
CA LEU A 257 -7.41 -23.99 -11.85
C LEU A 257 -7.04 -23.78 -10.38
N ASP A 258 -7.97 -24.07 -9.47
CA ASP A 258 -7.81 -23.82 -8.03
C ASP A 258 -6.57 -24.51 -7.45
N ARG A 259 -6.27 -25.73 -7.93
CA ARG A 259 -5.09 -26.52 -7.55
C ARG A 259 -3.76 -25.83 -7.83
N TYR A 260 -3.72 -24.92 -8.81
CA TYR A 260 -2.53 -24.16 -9.19
C TYR A 260 -2.59 -22.71 -8.71
N MET A 261 -3.70 -22.27 -8.13
CA MET A 261 -3.90 -20.90 -7.67
C MET A 261 -3.55 -20.77 -6.20
N ASN A 262 -2.58 -19.91 -5.90
CA ASN A 262 -2.35 -19.44 -4.54
C ASN A 262 -3.22 -18.18 -4.30
N TRP A 263 -4.28 -18.30 -3.51
CA TRP A 263 -5.22 -17.20 -3.27
C TRP A 263 -4.63 -16.03 -2.47
N TRP A 264 -3.60 -16.28 -1.67
CA TRP A 264 -2.84 -15.22 -1.02
C TRP A 264 -2.06 -14.39 -2.06
N ASN A 265 -1.32 -15.05 -2.95
CA ASN A 265 -0.61 -14.37 -4.03
C ASN A 265 -1.57 -13.69 -5.00
N ASN A 266 -2.76 -14.26 -5.25
CA ASN A 266 -3.79 -13.59 -6.07
C ASN A 266 -4.25 -12.28 -5.43
N MET A 267 -4.59 -12.30 -4.13
CA MET A 267 -4.94 -11.08 -3.39
C MET A 267 -3.82 -10.04 -3.47
N GLU A 268 -2.57 -10.44 -3.25
CA GLU A 268 -1.42 -9.55 -3.32
C GLU A 268 -1.23 -8.98 -4.73
N THR A 269 -1.31 -9.82 -5.75
CA THR A 269 -1.20 -9.41 -7.16
C THR A 269 -2.30 -8.42 -7.53
N THR A 270 -3.55 -8.68 -7.12
CA THR A 270 -4.67 -7.77 -7.37
C THR A 270 -4.50 -6.44 -6.63
N PHE A 271 -4.05 -6.48 -5.37
CA PHE A 271 -3.73 -5.27 -4.62
C PHE A 271 -2.66 -4.44 -5.35
N GLY A 272 -1.52 -5.07 -5.70
CA GLY A 272 -0.45 -4.42 -6.45
C GLY A 272 -0.92 -3.83 -7.78
N THR A 273 -1.80 -4.54 -8.49
CA THR A 273 -2.37 -4.09 -9.77
C THR A 273 -3.19 -2.82 -9.60
N ILE A 274 -4.13 -2.79 -8.66
CA ILE A 274 -5.00 -1.61 -8.41
C ILE A 274 -4.16 -0.44 -7.88
N MET A 275 -3.23 -0.72 -6.96
CA MET A 275 -2.31 0.28 -6.41
C MET A 275 -1.46 0.92 -7.50
N GLY A 276 -0.83 0.12 -8.36
CA GLY A 276 -0.01 0.58 -9.47
C GLY A 276 -0.82 1.41 -10.47
N ALA A 277 -2.00 0.92 -10.87
CA ALA A 277 -2.94 1.65 -11.72
C ALA A 277 -3.27 3.04 -11.16
N THR A 278 -3.60 3.10 -9.86
CA THR A 278 -4.02 4.33 -9.20
C THR A 278 -2.87 5.33 -9.07
N LEU A 279 -1.66 4.88 -8.71
CA LEU A 279 -0.47 5.74 -8.68
C LEU A 279 -0.10 6.24 -10.08
N GLY A 280 -0.22 5.39 -11.10
CA GLY A 280 0.05 5.78 -12.48
C GLY A 280 -0.91 6.83 -13.01
N LEU A 281 -2.21 6.68 -12.71
CA LEU A 281 -3.20 7.72 -13.01
C LEU A 281 -2.89 9.00 -12.24
N GLY A 282 -2.60 8.88 -10.94
CA GLY A 282 -2.38 10.01 -10.06
C GLY A 282 -1.14 10.85 -10.40
N LEU A 283 -0.10 10.23 -10.95
CA LEU A 283 1.09 10.93 -11.41
C LEU A 283 0.91 11.57 -12.79
N TRP A 284 0.03 11.02 -13.62
CA TRP A 284 -0.26 11.56 -14.95
C TRP A 284 -1.13 12.83 -14.87
N LEU A 285 -2.02 12.92 -13.88
CA LEU A 285 -2.90 14.06 -13.60
C LEU A 285 -2.18 15.22 -12.91
#